data_AF-A0A836VY25-F1
#
_entry.id   AF-A0A836VY25-F1
#
_cell.length_a   1.000
_cell.length_b   1.000
_cell.length_c   1.000
_cell.angle_alpha   90.00
_cell.angle_beta   90.00
_cell.angle_gamma   90.00
#
_symmetry.space_group_name_H-M   'P 1'
#
loop_
_entity.id
_entity.type
_entity.pdbx_description
1 polymer ?
#
loop_
_entity_poly.entity_id
_entity_poly.type
_entity_poly.pdbx_seq_one_letter_code
_entity_poly.pdbx_strand_id
1 'polypeptide(L)'
;MTERFKMKTFALTFAVLASLSTYGLANDSTGYVGTGGIQYLKNSQIAMQSEDLFISKKLIKVDYLYKNLSNKDVTETILFPLPRIDNFFESDFAHTEQLLKSFKI
;
A
#
# COMPACT_ATOMS: atom_id res chain seq x y z
N MET A 1 7.06 44.18 18.67
CA MET A 1 7.28 43.91 17.23
C MET A 1 7.80 42.48 16.98
N THR A 2 8.57 41.93 17.92
CA THR A 2 9.22 40.60 17.91
C THR A 2 8.26 39.40 17.86
N GLU A 3 7.17 39.43 18.63
CA GLU A 3 6.21 38.30 18.69
C GLU A 3 5.46 38.06 17.37
N ARG A 4 5.14 39.13 16.63
CA ARG A 4 4.49 39.02 15.32
C ARG A 4 5.41 38.43 14.25
N PHE A 5 6.72 38.65 14.38
CA PHE A 5 7.70 38.05 13.47
C PHE A 5 7.83 36.56 13.76
N LYS A 6 7.97 36.19 15.04
CA LYS A 6 8.05 34.79 15.53
C LYS A 6 6.85 33.94 15.08
N MET A 7 5.64 34.48 15.18
CA MET A 7 4.40 33.81 14.78
C MET A 7 4.32 33.59 13.26
N LYS A 8 4.81 34.53 12.45
CA LYS A 8 4.91 34.37 10.99
C LYS A 8 5.95 33.33 10.60
N THR A 9 7.09 33.31 11.29
CA THR A 9 8.13 32.29 11.04
C THR A 9 7.60 30.90 11.36
N PHE A 10 6.87 30.74 12.48
CA PHE A 10 6.24 29.49 12.89
C PHE A 10 5.17 29.02 11.89
N ALA A 11 4.33 29.95 11.42
CA ALA A 11 3.33 29.66 10.40
C ALA A 11 3.97 29.21 9.07
N LEU A 12 5.09 29.83 8.68
CA LEU A 12 5.82 29.48 7.47
C LEU A 12 6.49 28.10 7.60
N THR A 13 7.06 27.79 8.78
CA THR A 13 7.66 26.46 9.01
C THR A 13 6.58 25.37 8.95
N PHE A 14 5.42 25.60 9.58
CA PHE A 14 4.31 24.65 9.54
C PHE A 14 3.79 24.42 8.11
N ALA A 15 3.67 25.48 7.31
CA ALA A 15 3.25 25.38 5.91
C ALA A 15 4.23 24.56 5.05
N VAL A 16 5.54 24.70 5.29
CA VAL A 16 6.57 23.93 4.57
C VAL A 16 6.61 22.46 5.01
N LEU A 17 6.38 22.14 6.28
CA LEU A 17 6.30 20.74 6.71
C LEU A 17 5.06 20.03 6.17
N ALA A 18 3.93 20.72 6.03
CA ALA A 18 2.70 20.12 5.51
C ALA A 18 2.81 19.71 4.02
N SER A 19 3.63 20.41 3.22
CA SER A 19 3.81 20.13 1.79
C SER A 19 4.79 19.00 1.47
N LEU A 20 5.52 18.48 2.48
CA LEU A 20 6.39 17.30 2.35
C LEU A 20 5.63 15.97 2.49
N SER A 21 4.30 16.00 2.59
CA SER A 21 3.46 14.80 2.58
C SER A 21 3.48 14.15 1.20
N THR A 22 4.42 13.25 0.98
CA THR A 22 4.42 12.36 -0.18
C THR A 22 3.24 11.41 -0.04
N TYR A 23 2.18 11.63 -0.80
CA TYR A 23 1.10 10.64 -0.94
C TYR A 23 1.71 9.38 -1.57
N GLY A 24 1.79 8.30 -0.81
CA GLY A 24 1.97 6.98 -1.39
C GLY A 24 0.76 6.70 -2.27
N LEU A 25 0.98 6.42 -3.55
CA LEU A 25 -0.10 5.96 -4.42
C LEU A 25 -0.49 4.56 -3.93
N ALA A 26 -1.67 4.45 -3.35
CA ALA A 26 -2.18 3.16 -2.88
C ALA A 26 -2.31 2.21 -4.08
N ASN A 27 -1.80 0.99 -3.96
CA ASN A 27 -1.87 0.00 -5.03
C ASN A 27 -3.26 -0.65 -5.06
N ASP A 28 -4.14 -0.21 -5.96
CA ASP A 28 -5.47 -0.78 -6.16
C ASP A 28 -5.52 -1.90 -7.22
N SER A 29 -4.35 -2.39 -7.66
CA SER A 29 -4.27 -3.35 -8.75
C SER A 29 -4.76 -4.75 -8.34
N THR A 30 -5.68 -5.30 -9.12
CA THR A 30 -6.06 -6.73 -9.08
C THR A 30 -5.44 -7.44 -10.28
N GLY A 31 -5.40 -8.77 -10.32
CA GLY A 31 -4.89 -9.47 -11.49
C GLY A 31 -4.60 -10.95 -11.27
N TYR A 32 -3.99 -11.60 -12.25
CA TYR A 32 -3.65 -13.03 -12.17
C TYR A 32 -2.24 -13.30 -12.71
N VAL A 33 -1.67 -14.44 -12.34
CA VAL A 33 -0.37 -14.91 -12.84
C VAL A 33 -0.61 -15.85 -14.00
N GLY A 34 -0.22 -15.44 -15.21
CA GLY A 34 -0.32 -16.25 -16.43
C GLY A 34 1.05 -16.69 -16.96
N THR A 35 1.07 -17.38 -18.10
CA THR A 35 2.31 -17.88 -18.74
C THR A 35 3.29 -16.78 -19.19
N GLY A 36 2.84 -15.51 -19.23
CA GLY A 36 3.65 -14.33 -19.56
C GLY A 36 3.97 -13.41 -18.38
N GLY A 37 3.68 -13.82 -17.14
CA GLY A 37 3.89 -13.02 -15.94
C GLY A 37 2.61 -12.44 -15.33
N ILE A 38 2.76 -11.39 -14.52
CA ILE A 38 1.66 -10.75 -13.81
C ILE A 38 0.84 -9.91 -14.80
N GLN A 39 -0.47 -10.17 -14.89
CA GLN A 39 -1.39 -9.35 -15.66
C GLN A 39 -2.37 -8.63 -14.74
N TYR A 40 -2.28 -7.30 -14.73
CA TYR A 40 -3.17 -6.46 -13.94
C TYR A 40 -4.52 -6.27 -14.63
N LEU A 41 -5.58 -6.47 -13.87
CA LEU A 41 -6.97 -6.28 -14.25
C LEU A 41 -7.61 -5.26 -13.32
N LYS A 42 -8.63 -4.55 -13.80
CA LYS A 42 -9.45 -3.66 -12.98
C LYS A 42 -10.83 -4.28 -12.81
N ASN A 43 -11.16 -4.72 -11.61
CA ASN A 43 -12.49 -5.26 -11.29
C ASN A 43 -13.42 -4.14 -10.78
N SER A 44 -14.51 -3.86 -11.49
CA SER A 44 -15.48 -2.81 -11.10
C SER A 44 -16.39 -3.22 -9.93
N GLN A 45 -16.39 -4.50 -9.56
CA GLN A 45 -17.25 -5.07 -8.52
C GLN A 45 -16.59 -5.09 -7.13
N ILE A 46 -15.30 -4.77 -7.04
CA ILE A 46 -14.56 -4.65 -5.79
C ILE A 46 -13.90 -3.28 -5.76
N ALA A 47 -13.97 -2.59 -4.63
CA ALA A 47 -13.29 -1.32 -4.42
C ALA A 47 -12.33 -1.38 -3.22
N MET A 48 -11.06 -1.08 -3.46
CA MET A 48 -10.10 -0.85 -2.38
C MET A 48 -10.49 0.41 -1.61
N GLN A 49 -10.61 0.29 -0.29
CA GLN A 49 -10.94 1.40 0.60
C GLN A 49 -9.69 1.97 1.26
N SER A 50 -8.77 1.11 1.69
CA SER A 50 -7.51 1.53 2.29
C SER A 50 -6.40 0.49 2.09
N GLU A 51 -5.17 0.99 2.10
CA GLU A 51 -3.93 0.22 2.20
C GLU A 51 -3.11 0.83 3.35
N ASP A 52 -2.64 0.01 4.28
CA ASP A 52 -1.62 0.38 5.26
C ASP A 52 -0.37 -0.47 5.01
N LEU A 53 0.65 0.17 4.43
CA LEU A 53 1.91 -0.44 4.04
C LEU A 53 3.01 -0.09 5.04
N PHE A 54 3.46 -1.10 5.79
CA PHE A 54 4.62 -1.01 6.67
C PHE A 54 5.82 -1.70 6.04
N ILE A 55 6.91 -0.96 5.87
CA ILE A 55 8.19 -1.48 5.34
C ILE A 55 9.30 -1.27 6.36
N SER A 56 10.05 -2.32 6.63
CA SER A 56 11.28 -2.30 7.43
C SER A 56 12.33 -3.19 6.79
N LYS A 57 13.58 -3.14 7.29
CA LYS A 57 14.66 -4.00 6.82
C LYS A 57 14.39 -5.50 6.96
N LYS A 58 13.47 -5.90 7.84
CA LYS A 58 13.21 -7.31 8.19
C LYS A 58 11.80 -7.79 7.85
N LEU A 59 10.87 -6.86 7.65
CA LEU A 59 9.45 -7.18 7.48
C LEU A 59 8.78 -6.16 6.58
N ILE A 60 8.03 -6.68 5.62
CA ILE A 60 7.01 -5.95 4.88
C ILE A 60 5.66 -6.48 5.36
N LYS A 61 4.76 -5.59 5.75
CA LYS A 61 3.38 -5.92 6.14
C LYS A 61 2.45 -5.00 5.38
N VAL A 62 1.38 -5.56 4.85
CA VAL A 62 0.36 -4.79 4.11
C VAL A 62 -1.01 -5.19 4.62
N ASP A 63 -1.76 -4.22 5.12
CA ASP A 63 -3.13 -4.41 5.56
C ASP A 63 -4.07 -3.76 4.53
N TYR A 64 -4.84 -4.60 3.83
CA TYR A 64 -5.79 -4.16 2.80
C TYR A 64 -7.23 -4.20 3.33
N LEU A 65 -8.01 -3.16 2.99
CA LEU A 65 -9.46 -3.15 3.17
C LEU A 65 -10.15 -3.04 1.81
N TYR A 66 -10.92 -4.05 1.45
CA TYR A 66 -11.72 -4.09 0.23
C TYR A 66 -13.21 -4.13 0.54
N LYS A 67 -14.00 -3.52 -0.35
CA LYS A 67 -15.46 -3.60 -0.32
C LYS A 67 -15.97 -4.33 -1.56
N ASN A 68 -16.75 -5.40 -1.36
CA ASN A 68 -17.56 -5.99 -2.42
C ASN A 68 -18.73 -5.04 -2.73
N LEU A 69 -18.81 -4.57 -3.98
CA LEU A 69 -19.86 -3.67 -4.48
C LEU A 69 -21.01 -4.43 -5.17
N SER A 70 -20.87 -5.75 -5.34
CA SER A 70 -21.89 -6.57 -5.97
C SER A 70 -22.83 -7.21 -4.94
N ASN A 71 -23.87 -7.88 -5.43
CA ASN A 71 -24.83 -8.65 -4.64
C ASN A 71 -24.53 -10.15 -4.62
N LYS A 72 -23.34 -10.55 -5.05
CA LYS A 72 -22.90 -11.94 -5.13
C LYS A 72 -21.48 -12.07 -4.56
N ASP A 73 -21.09 -13.29 -4.25
CA ASP A 73 -19.72 -13.57 -3.85
C ASP A 73 -18.76 -13.26 -5.02
N VAL A 74 -17.63 -12.64 -4.69
CA VAL A 74 -16.57 -12.32 -5.65
C VAL A 74 -15.25 -12.90 -5.14
N THR A 75 -14.59 -13.68 -5.98
CA THR A 75 -13.25 -14.21 -5.74
C THR A 75 -12.27 -13.46 -6.63
N GLU A 76 -11.28 -12.82 -6.02
CA GLU A 76 -10.28 -12.01 -6.72
C GLU A 76 -8.89 -12.29 -6.17
N THR A 77 -7.86 -12.11 -6.99
CA THR A 77 -6.46 -12.23 -6.58
C THR A 77 -5.86 -10.83 -6.42
N ILE A 78 -5.35 -10.55 -5.22
CA ILE A 78 -4.68 -9.30 -4.87
C ILE A 78 -3.18 -9.43 -5.15
N LEU A 79 -2.60 -8.42 -5.79
CA LEU A 79 -1.20 -8.42 -6.20
C LEU A 79 -0.42 -7.34 -5.45
N PHE A 80 0.66 -7.73 -4.76
CA PHE A 80 1.60 -6.79 -4.16
C PHE A 80 2.93 -6.83 -4.94
N PRO A 81 3.31 -5.75 -5.65
CA PRO A 81 4.54 -5.74 -6.44
C PRO A 81 5.77 -5.62 -5.54
N LEU A 82 6.72 -6.53 -5.70
CA LEU A 82 8.05 -6.39 -5.08
C LEU A 82 8.99 -5.64 -6.05
N PRO A 83 9.89 -4.78 -5.53
CA PRO A 83 10.92 -4.16 -6.36
C PRO A 83 11.81 -5.24 -6.98
N ARG A 84 12.37 -4.96 -8.16
CA ARG A 84 13.43 -5.82 -8.71
C ARG A 84 14.62 -5.79 -7.77
N ILE A 85 15.06 -6.97 -7.36
CA ILE A 85 16.20 -7.18 -6.47
C ILE A 85 17.28 -7.83 -7.31
N ASP A 86 18.48 -7.25 -7.32
CA ASP A 86 19.62 -7.87 -8.01
C ASP A 86 19.96 -9.20 -7.33
N ASN A 87 20.14 -10.25 -8.14
CA ASN A 87 20.25 -11.64 -7.73
C ASN A 87 21.50 -11.92 -6.88
N PHE A 88 21.47 -11.63 -5.58
CA PHE A 88 22.54 -12.05 -4.67
C PHE A 88 22.09 -12.84 -3.45
N PHE A 89 20.80 -12.94 -3.16
CA PHE A 89 20.34 -13.80 -2.05
C PHE A 89 19.03 -14.51 -2.40
N GLU A 90 19.07 -15.83 -2.32
CA GLU A 90 17.91 -16.71 -2.23
C GLU A 90 17.03 -16.21 -1.08
N SER A 91 15.79 -15.85 -1.38
CA SER A 91 14.99 -15.12 -0.42
C SER A 91 13.54 -15.55 -0.40
N ASP A 92 13.18 -16.08 0.76
CA ASP A 92 11.82 -16.24 1.23
C ASP A 92 11.38 -14.94 1.92
N PHE A 93 10.95 -13.95 1.13
CA PHE A 93 10.55 -12.63 1.66
C PHE A 93 9.14 -12.62 2.26
N ALA A 94 8.29 -13.59 1.90
CA ALA A 94 6.88 -13.57 2.24
C ALA A 94 6.60 -14.54 3.39
N HIS A 95 6.25 -14.01 4.56
CA HIS A 95 5.73 -14.81 5.68
C HIS A 95 4.27 -15.22 5.41
N THR A 96 4.06 -15.97 4.33
CA THR A 96 2.75 -16.30 3.73
C THR A 96 1.79 -16.92 4.75
N GLU A 97 2.30 -17.84 5.58
CA GLU A 97 1.56 -18.47 6.68
C GLU A 97 0.99 -17.49 7.70
N GLN A 98 1.74 -16.42 7.99
CA GLN A 98 1.35 -15.44 9.01
C GLN A 98 0.35 -14.42 8.46
N LEU A 99 0.49 -14.06 7.17
CA LEU A 99 -0.47 -13.22 6.45
C LEU A 99 -1.83 -13.93 6.28
N LEU A 100 -1.83 -15.21 5.91
CA LEU A 100 -3.08 -15.97 5.78
C LEU A 100 -3.88 -16.01 7.09
N LYS A 101 -3.20 -16.03 8.23
CA LYS A 101 -3.83 -16.05 9.57
C LYS A 101 -4.25 -14.68 10.07
N SER A 102 -3.76 -13.57 9.49
CA SER A 102 -4.13 -12.22 9.93
C SER A 102 -5.45 -11.73 9.33
N PHE A 103 -5.91 -12.34 8.22
CA PHE A 103 -7.25 -12.07 7.68
C PHE A 103 -8.31 -12.55 8.68
N LYS A 104 -8.91 -11.61 9.41
CA LYS A 104 -10.15 -11.86 10.14
C LYS A 104 -11.29 -11.77 9.15
N ILE A 105 -11.98 -12.90 8.95
CA ILE A 105 -13.32 -12.93 8.38
C ILE A 105 -14.32 -12.60 9.49
#